data_AF-A0A6I1F1E2-F1
#
_entry.id   AF-A0A6I1F1E2-F1
#
_cell.length_a   1.000
_cell.length_b   1.000
_cell.length_c   1.000
_cell.angle_alpha   90.00
_cell.angle_beta   90.00
_cell.angle_gamma   90.00
#
_symmetry.space_group_name_H-M   'P 1'
#
loop_
_entity.id
_entity.type
_entity.pdbx_description
1 polymer ?
#
loop_
_entity_poly.entity_id
_entity_poly.type
_entity_poly.pdbx_seq_one_letter_code
_entity_poly.pdbx_strand_id
1 'polypeptide(L)'
;MGKDGEILDSLRPDNMEAATSNYYTELYRPQYHFSTPTGNLADPNGLIYFEGEYHLFHQKNGNWAHAVSKDLLHWEHLPVALEHDYLGQALSGSAVVDWNDSTGFFDGKAGLVAIYTNTEGGESQSIAYSTDNGRTWKRYEGNPVIANPGIKDFRDPKVFWHENTNKWVMVVSTDQSVAFYNSDNLIDWEFQSQFGDMEGSHVAVWECPDLFELPVDGDLNNRKWLLHVSVGDNEVTNGSTAQYFIGEFDGTQFINDNSPETILTTDYGQDFYAAQSFSDIPKKDGRRIWLGWMANWRYPYQSPTDPWKGSISIPRQLSLKTVEDGNIKLFQEPISELESLRVDHISVNSMVVEGEQPIDDFTGVNYEFEAVLEWDDVEEFGIRVRQSDKENTVIGFDTKSHQLFLDRSNAGLTTLLDRNGNSFQFGNRHSTTFTPETKRIKIRGFIDESSVEVFINDGEYAFTNLIYSQPTSNGIELYTKGGKVKVVSLDIYHLFSTSRERPKKNEVERIVVSSEYITLIVGESETIDAHLKPDWITVDAPFTWELEEQDLINMTKMDNNSISIQAIKSGVTNMLVKHSQTEITKELKIRITK
;
A
#
# COMPACT_ATOMS: atom_id res chain seq x y z
N MET A 1 27.35 -3.37 22.16
CA MET A 1 27.99 -4.36 21.25
C MET A 1 28.01 -5.70 21.95
N GLY A 2 27.09 -6.59 21.59
CA GLY A 2 27.04 -7.97 22.07
C GLY A 2 25.62 -8.43 22.36
N LYS A 3 25.15 -9.37 21.52
CA LYS A 3 23.95 -10.24 21.61
C LYS A 3 22.67 -9.90 20.83
N ASP A 4 22.49 -8.70 20.30
CA ASP A 4 21.28 -8.41 19.49
C ASP A 4 21.45 -8.69 17.99
N GLY A 5 22.69 -8.93 17.52
CA GLY A 5 22.99 -9.15 16.10
C GLY A 5 22.68 -10.55 15.57
N GLU A 6 22.57 -11.57 16.44
CA GLU A 6 22.30 -12.96 16.00
C GLU A 6 20.81 -13.25 15.78
N ILE A 7 19.90 -12.37 16.23
CA ILE A 7 18.45 -12.59 16.06
C ILE A 7 17.99 -12.20 14.65
N LEU A 8 18.66 -11.24 13.99
CA LEU A 8 18.26 -10.74 12.67
C LEU A 8 18.68 -11.69 11.52
N ASP A 9 19.81 -12.39 11.64
CA ASP A 9 20.24 -13.40 10.65
C ASP A 9 19.29 -14.61 10.58
N SER A 10 18.53 -14.87 11.65
CA SER A 10 17.58 -15.99 11.73
C SER A 10 16.19 -15.71 11.12
N LEU A 11 15.96 -14.48 10.64
CA LEU A 11 14.73 -14.08 9.96
C LEU A 11 14.83 -14.20 8.43
N ARG A 12 15.93 -14.75 7.92
CA ARG A 12 16.17 -14.87 6.49
C ARG A 12 15.59 -16.18 5.92
N PRO A 13 14.82 -16.12 4.81
CA PRO A 13 14.29 -17.30 4.12
C PRO A 13 15.36 -18.28 3.61
N ASP A 14 15.06 -19.58 3.72
CA ASP A 14 15.93 -20.68 3.28
C ASP A 14 16.01 -20.84 1.74
N ASN A 15 15.19 -20.11 0.98
CA ASN A 15 15.04 -20.27 -0.48
C ASN A 15 15.61 -19.12 -1.34
N MET A 16 16.26 -18.11 -0.74
CA MET A 16 16.87 -16.98 -1.46
C MET A 16 18.41 -16.99 -1.38
N GLU A 17 19.07 -16.71 -2.50
CA GLU A 17 20.48 -16.27 -2.49
C GLU A 17 20.65 -15.09 -1.51
N ALA A 18 21.89 -14.77 -1.11
CA ALA A 18 22.16 -13.55 -0.32
C ALA A 18 21.47 -12.36 -0.96
N ALA A 19 20.61 -11.67 -0.19
CA ALA A 19 20.05 -10.39 -0.59
C ALA A 19 21.23 -9.46 -0.86
N THR A 20 21.64 -9.38 -2.13
CA THR A 20 22.76 -8.53 -2.54
C THR A 20 22.34 -7.07 -2.44
N SER A 21 23.31 -6.16 -2.46
CA SER A 21 23.05 -4.71 -2.45
C SER A 21 22.14 -4.21 -3.59
N ASN A 22 21.97 -5.00 -4.67
CA ASN A 22 21.18 -4.65 -5.85
C ASN A 22 19.79 -5.33 -5.89
N TYR A 23 19.44 -6.13 -4.88
CA TYR A 23 18.13 -6.76 -4.83
C TYR A 23 17.04 -5.73 -4.48
N TYR A 24 15.96 -5.70 -5.26
CA TYR A 24 14.84 -4.77 -5.05
C TYR A 24 15.29 -3.29 -5.10
N THR A 25 16.18 -2.96 -6.04
CA THR A 25 16.64 -1.58 -6.27
C THR A 25 16.19 -1.01 -7.61
N GLU A 26 15.25 -1.66 -8.30
CA GLU A 26 14.66 -1.12 -9.52
C GLU A 26 13.97 0.22 -9.24
N LEU A 27 13.90 1.09 -10.24
CA LEU A 27 13.18 2.36 -10.14
C LEU A 27 11.76 2.12 -9.61
N TYR A 28 11.35 2.93 -8.63
CA TYR A 28 10.05 2.89 -7.96
C TYR A 28 9.77 1.67 -7.08
N ARG A 29 10.68 0.69 -6.98
CA ARG A 29 10.49 -0.51 -6.14
C ARG A 29 10.26 -0.12 -4.67
N PRO A 30 9.12 -0.45 -4.04
CA PRO A 30 8.90 -0.15 -2.64
C PRO A 30 9.93 -0.87 -1.77
N GLN A 31 10.39 -0.19 -0.72
CA GLN A 31 11.45 -0.68 0.15
C GLN A 31 10.91 -1.33 1.42
N TYR A 32 9.70 -0.97 1.85
CA TYR A 32 9.06 -1.53 3.04
C TYR A 32 7.57 -1.89 2.82
N HIS A 33 7.09 -1.82 1.59
CA HIS A 33 5.83 -2.42 1.17
C HIS A 33 6.07 -3.74 0.46
N PHE A 34 5.14 -4.68 0.58
CA PHE A 34 5.22 -5.93 -0.18
C PHE A 34 4.98 -5.68 -1.68
N SER A 35 5.87 -6.20 -2.52
CA SER A 35 5.67 -6.30 -3.97
C SER A 35 6.20 -7.64 -4.48
N THR A 36 5.61 -8.16 -5.56
CA THR A 36 6.11 -9.37 -6.22
C THR A 36 7.46 -9.09 -6.90
N PRO A 37 8.39 -10.07 -6.96
CA PRO A 37 9.67 -9.86 -7.66
C PRO A 37 9.46 -9.48 -9.12
N THR A 38 8.48 -10.13 -9.76
CA THR A 38 8.09 -9.89 -11.15
C THR A 38 6.57 -10.05 -11.35
N GLY A 39 6.05 -9.45 -12.41
CA GLY A 39 4.67 -9.62 -12.87
C GLY A 39 3.65 -8.75 -12.14
N ASN A 40 2.38 -9.09 -12.34
CA ASN A 40 1.23 -8.27 -11.98
C ASN A 40 0.62 -8.74 -10.66
N LEU A 41 0.82 -7.96 -9.60
CA LEU A 41 0.17 -8.14 -8.30
C LEU A 41 -1.14 -7.35 -8.26
N ALA A 42 -2.21 -8.00 -7.78
CA ALA A 42 -3.49 -7.38 -7.45
C ALA A 42 -3.91 -7.72 -6.01
N ASP A 43 -5.19 -7.91 -5.77
CA ASP A 43 -5.85 -8.07 -4.47
C ASP A 43 -5.06 -8.96 -3.50
N PRO A 44 -4.90 -8.55 -2.22
CA PRO A 44 -4.52 -9.50 -1.17
C PRO A 44 -5.64 -10.53 -1.01
N ASN A 45 -5.28 -11.78 -0.72
CA ASN A 45 -6.17 -12.91 -0.52
C ASN A 45 -5.73 -13.71 0.69
N GLY A 46 -6.65 -14.49 1.24
CA GLY A 46 -6.32 -15.55 2.19
C GLY A 46 -5.51 -15.06 3.41
N LEU A 47 -5.68 -13.81 3.84
CA LEU A 47 -4.89 -13.25 4.92
C LEU A 47 -5.19 -14.00 6.22
N ILE A 48 -4.21 -14.75 6.72
CA ILE A 48 -4.39 -15.63 7.87
C ILE A 48 -3.12 -15.73 8.70
N TYR A 49 -3.26 -15.74 10.02
CA TYR A 49 -2.18 -16.11 10.92
C TYR A 49 -2.30 -17.58 11.30
N PHE A 50 -1.24 -18.37 11.10
CA PHE A 50 -1.22 -19.77 11.50
C PHE A 50 0.18 -20.22 11.88
N GLU A 51 0.29 -20.99 12.97
CA GLU A 51 1.55 -21.62 13.43
C GLU A 51 2.77 -20.68 13.48
N GLY A 52 2.57 -19.42 13.86
CA GLY A 52 3.66 -18.45 14.03
C GLY A 52 3.86 -17.48 12.85
N GLU A 53 3.12 -17.64 11.77
CA GLU A 53 3.32 -16.88 10.53
C GLU A 53 2.05 -16.18 10.08
N TYR A 54 2.20 -14.96 9.57
CA TYR A 54 1.21 -14.27 8.75
C TYR A 54 1.37 -14.74 7.31
N HIS A 55 0.29 -15.22 6.71
CA HIS A 55 0.21 -15.60 5.31
C HIS A 55 -0.43 -14.47 4.50
N LEU A 56 0.25 -14.06 3.45
CA LEU A 56 -0.26 -13.16 2.42
C LEU A 56 -0.37 -13.96 1.13
N PHE A 57 -1.59 -14.33 0.75
CA PHE A 57 -1.86 -14.71 -0.63
C PHE A 57 -2.20 -13.45 -1.41
N HIS A 58 -2.02 -13.46 -2.72
CA HIS A 58 -2.50 -12.36 -3.55
C HIS A 58 -2.73 -12.81 -4.97
N GLN A 59 -3.59 -12.08 -5.66
CA GLN A 59 -3.83 -12.28 -7.08
C GLN A 59 -2.56 -12.02 -7.89
N LYS A 60 -2.24 -12.98 -8.75
CA LYS A 60 -1.17 -12.87 -9.75
C LYS A 60 -1.55 -13.62 -11.02
N ASN A 61 -2.02 -12.88 -12.02
CA ASN A 61 -2.48 -13.40 -13.32
C ASN A 61 -3.58 -14.49 -13.19
N GLY A 62 -4.51 -14.33 -12.24
CA GLY A 62 -5.60 -15.28 -11.98
C GLY A 62 -5.22 -16.48 -11.11
N ASN A 63 -4.03 -16.47 -10.51
CA ASN A 63 -3.55 -17.43 -9.52
C ASN A 63 -3.44 -16.77 -8.14
N TRP A 64 -3.41 -17.59 -7.08
CA TRP A 64 -2.97 -17.14 -5.76
C TRP A 64 -1.47 -17.35 -5.60
N ALA A 65 -0.69 -16.28 -5.74
CA ALA A 65 0.70 -16.25 -5.27
C ALA A 65 0.73 -16.16 -3.74
N HIS A 66 1.85 -16.55 -3.12
CA HIS A 66 1.93 -16.71 -1.68
C HIS A 66 3.25 -16.16 -1.11
N ALA A 67 3.14 -15.47 0.02
CA ALA A 67 4.25 -15.12 0.88
C ALA A 67 3.89 -15.31 2.36
N VAL A 68 4.91 -15.47 3.21
CA VAL A 68 4.74 -15.53 4.67
C VAL A 68 5.66 -14.53 5.37
N SER A 69 5.26 -14.05 6.54
CA SER A 69 6.06 -13.18 7.39
C SER A 69 5.82 -13.49 8.86
N LYS A 70 6.80 -13.22 9.72
CA LYS A 70 6.63 -13.31 11.19
C LYS A 70 6.25 -11.97 11.83
N ASP A 71 6.39 -10.88 11.09
CA ASP A 71 6.27 -9.51 11.60
C ASP A 71 5.51 -8.56 10.68
N LEU A 72 4.87 -9.08 9.62
CA LEU A 72 4.13 -8.34 8.59
C LEU A 72 4.99 -7.44 7.69
N LEU A 73 6.31 -7.45 7.85
CA LEU A 73 7.24 -6.55 7.14
C LEU A 73 8.24 -7.33 6.26
N HIS A 74 8.86 -8.35 6.83
CA HIS A 74 9.86 -9.16 6.16
C HIS A 74 9.17 -10.39 5.57
N TRP A 75 8.91 -10.35 4.27
CA TRP A 75 8.12 -11.36 3.56
C TRP A 75 9.02 -12.36 2.82
N GLU A 76 8.76 -13.63 3.05
CA GLU A 76 9.30 -14.76 2.30
C GLU A 76 8.35 -15.12 1.16
N HIS A 77 8.80 -15.04 -0.09
CA HIS A 77 8.03 -15.56 -1.21
C HIS A 77 8.04 -17.08 -1.21
N LEU A 78 6.84 -17.67 -1.32
CA LEU A 78 6.63 -19.10 -1.46
C LEU A 78 6.18 -19.44 -2.90
N PRO A 79 6.17 -20.74 -3.29
CA PRO A 79 5.56 -21.17 -4.55
C PRO A 79 4.10 -20.71 -4.67
N VAL A 80 3.61 -20.61 -5.92
CA VAL A 80 2.20 -20.32 -6.18
C VAL A 80 1.32 -21.36 -5.48
N ALA A 81 0.33 -20.89 -4.72
CA ALA A 81 -0.53 -21.72 -3.91
C ALA A 81 -1.66 -22.36 -4.73
N LEU A 82 -2.35 -21.57 -5.55
CA LEU A 82 -3.45 -22.03 -6.40
C LEU A 82 -3.24 -21.54 -7.84
N GLU A 83 -2.92 -22.46 -8.74
CA GLU A 83 -2.81 -22.20 -10.19
C GLU A 83 -4.14 -22.38 -10.90
N HIS A 84 -4.30 -21.85 -12.11
CA HIS A 84 -5.44 -22.18 -12.99
C HIS A 84 -5.59 -23.70 -13.17
N ASP A 85 -6.83 -24.20 -13.24
CA ASP A 85 -7.11 -25.58 -13.65
C ASP A 85 -8.33 -25.70 -14.57
N TYR A 86 -8.96 -26.87 -14.59
CA TYR A 86 -10.15 -27.14 -15.38
C TYR A 86 -11.40 -26.37 -14.93
N LEU A 87 -11.41 -25.78 -13.73
CA LEU A 87 -12.44 -24.84 -13.25
C LEU A 87 -12.07 -23.37 -13.53
N GLY A 88 -11.01 -23.14 -14.31
CA GLY A 88 -10.59 -21.81 -14.74
C GLY A 88 -9.64 -21.14 -13.76
N GLN A 89 -9.79 -19.83 -13.57
CA GLN A 89 -8.94 -19.04 -12.70
C GLN A 89 -9.27 -19.28 -11.22
N ALA A 90 -8.31 -19.01 -10.33
CA ALA A 90 -8.57 -18.85 -8.91
C ALA A 90 -8.63 -17.34 -8.62
N LEU A 91 -9.84 -16.80 -8.60
CA LEU A 91 -10.09 -15.40 -8.24
C LEU A 91 -10.00 -15.18 -6.72
N SER A 92 -10.16 -13.94 -6.29
CA SER A 92 -9.99 -13.52 -4.90
C SER A 92 -10.87 -14.29 -3.91
N GLY A 93 -10.46 -14.26 -2.65
CA GLY A 93 -11.13 -14.96 -1.56
C GLY A 93 -10.31 -14.93 -0.26
N SER A 94 -10.63 -15.84 0.65
CA SER A 94 -10.13 -15.86 2.03
C SER A 94 -9.61 -17.23 2.47
N ALA A 95 -8.99 -17.28 3.65
CA ALA A 95 -8.52 -18.51 4.26
C ALA A 95 -8.90 -18.52 5.75
N VAL A 96 -9.13 -19.73 6.28
CA VAL A 96 -9.49 -19.98 7.67
C VAL A 96 -8.68 -21.14 8.24
N VAL A 97 -8.49 -21.16 9.55
CA VAL A 97 -8.00 -22.35 10.25
C VAL A 97 -9.20 -23.19 10.67
N ASP A 98 -9.32 -24.40 10.12
CA ASP A 98 -10.32 -25.38 10.56
C ASP A 98 -9.83 -26.10 11.83
N TRP A 99 -9.87 -25.40 12.97
CA TRP A 99 -9.33 -25.87 14.25
C TRP A 99 -9.91 -27.21 14.72
N ASN A 100 -11.16 -27.50 14.34
CA ASN A 100 -11.90 -28.67 14.80
C ASN A 100 -12.02 -29.77 13.73
N ASP A 101 -11.33 -29.63 12.60
CA ASP A 101 -11.47 -30.51 11.44
C ASP A 101 -12.95 -30.73 11.04
N SER A 102 -13.71 -29.63 11.01
CA SER A 102 -15.13 -29.65 10.62
C SER A 102 -15.34 -30.12 9.18
N THR A 103 -14.33 -29.93 8.32
CA THR A 103 -14.28 -30.47 6.96
C THR A 103 -14.00 -31.97 6.90
N GLY A 104 -13.31 -32.53 7.89
CA GLY A 104 -12.78 -33.90 7.88
C GLY A 104 -11.55 -34.10 7.00
N PHE A 105 -10.85 -33.04 6.60
CA PHE A 105 -9.65 -33.09 5.75
C PHE A 105 -8.36 -33.39 6.50
N PHE A 106 -8.35 -33.28 7.84
CA PHE A 106 -7.12 -33.13 8.62
C PHE A 106 -6.89 -34.23 9.66
N ASP A 107 -7.62 -35.36 9.57
CA ASP A 107 -7.51 -36.50 10.50
C ASP A 107 -7.65 -36.08 11.99
N GLY A 108 -8.54 -35.13 12.27
CA GLY A 108 -8.81 -34.58 13.59
C GLY A 108 -7.81 -33.51 14.08
N LYS A 109 -6.95 -32.98 13.21
CA LYS A 109 -6.03 -31.87 13.52
C LYS A 109 -6.51 -30.56 12.89
N ALA A 110 -5.93 -29.45 13.33
CA ALA A 110 -6.13 -28.17 12.67
C ALA A 110 -5.41 -28.15 11.30
N GLY A 111 -6.00 -27.46 10.33
CA GLY A 111 -5.37 -27.19 9.04
C GLY A 111 -5.99 -25.98 8.35
N LEU A 112 -5.40 -25.57 7.23
CA LEU A 112 -5.84 -24.39 6.50
C LEU A 112 -6.82 -24.77 5.40
N VAL A 113 -7.89 -23.99 5.26
CA VAL A 113 -8.84 -24.06 4.15
C VAL A 113 -8.85 -22.70 3.46
N ALA A 114 -8.59 -22.68 2.16
CA ALA A 114 -8.75 -21.53 1.29
C ALA A 114 -10.11 -21.63 0.60
N ILE A 115 -10.83 -20.52 0.57
CA ILE A 115 -12.13 -20.37 -0.10
C ILE A 115 -11.95 -19.29 -1.16
N TYR A 116 -12.20 -19.64 -2.41
CA TYR A 116 -11.87 -18.80 -3.56
C TYR A 116 -12.95 -18.90 -4.64
N THR A 117 -13.03 -17.89 -5.50
CA THR A 117 -13.93 -17.93 -6.65
C THR A 117 -13.26 -18.60 -7.84
N ASN A 118 -13.91 -19.58 -8.46
CA ASN A 118 -13.51 -20.12 -9.77
C ASN A 118 -14.37 -19.53 -10.89
N THR A 119 -13.96 -19.68 -12.15
CA THR A 119 -14.59 -18.96 -13.28
C THR A 119 -15.31 -19.86 -14.29
N GLU A 120 -15.19 -21.18 -14.19
CA GLU A 120 -15.81 -22.10 -15.15
C GLU A 120 -17.32 -22.21 -14.94
N GLY A 121 -18.10 -22.00 -16.01
CA GLY A 121 -19.56 -22.00 -15.93
C GLY A 121 -20.17 -20.77 -15.23
N GLY A 122 -19.35 -19.73 -14.99
CA GLY A 122 -19.70 -18.54 -14.21
C GLY A 122 -18.95 -18.51 -12.87
N GLU A 123 -18.87 -17.33 -12.25
CA GLU A 123 -18.16 -17.16 -10.98
C GLU A 123 -18.81 -18.01 -9.88
N SER A 124 -18.09 -19.00 -9.34
CA SER A 124 -18.62 -19.98 -8.37
C SER A 124 -17.63 -20.15 -7.20
N GLN A 125 -18.10 -20.54 -6.01
CA GLN A 125 -17.24 -20.63 -4.83
C GLN A 125 -16.67 -22.04 -4.66
N SER A 126 -15.36 -22.15 -4.52
CA SER A 126 -14.60 -23.39 -4.38
C SER A 126 -13.71 -23.35 -3.15
N ILE A 127 -13.25 -24.53 -2.71
CA ILE A 127 -12.30 -24.65 -1.61
C ILE A 127 -11.06 -25.48 -1.97
N ALA A 128 -9.96 -25.17 -1.31
CA ALA A 128 -8.74 -25.98 -1.28
C ALA A 128 -8.24 -26.06 0.17
N TYR A 129 -7.42 -27.06 0.49
CA TYR A 129 -6.90 -27.23 1.83
C TYR A 129 -5.40 -27.53 1.83
N SER A 130 -4.75 -27.17 2.93
CA SER A 130 -3.34 -27.43 3.19
C SER A 130 -3.18 -28.12 4.54
N THR A 131 -2.44 -29.22 4.53
CA THR A 131 -2.12 -30.05 5.72
C THR A 131 -0.70 -29.81 6.23
N ASP A 132 0.02 -28.88 5.60
CA ASP A 132 1.44 -28.60 5.81
C ASP A 132 1.70 -27.10 6.03
N ASN A 133 0.83 -26.43 6.80
CA ASN A 133 0.93 -25.01 7.15
C ASN A 133 0.98 -24.09 5.92
N GLY A 134 0.10 -24.32 4.95
CA GLY A 134 -0.06 -23.47 3.77
C GLY A 134 1.04 -23.62 2.71
N ARG A 135 1.92 -24.62 2.83
CA ARG A 135 3.04 -24.81 1.88
C ARG A 135 2.61 -25.47 0.58
N THR A 136 1.68 -26.43 0.65
CA THR A 136 1.05 -27.04 -0.52
C THR A 136 -0.46 -27.11 -0.36
N TRP A 137 -1.16 -27.06 -1.48
CA TRP A 137 -2.62 -26.97 -1.52
C TRP A 137 -3.23 -28.08 -2.38
N LYS A 138 -4.26 -28.73 -1.85
CA LYS A 138 -5.08 -29.70 -2.57
C LYS A 138 -6.49 -29.15 -2.74
N ARG A 139 -6.97 -29.12 -3.98
CA ARG A 139 -8.36 -28.75 -4.29
C ARG A 139 -9.33 -29.84 -3.83
N TYR A 140 -10.48 -29.42 -3.33
CA TYR A 140 -11.56 -30.35 -3.00
C TYR A 140 -12.20 -30.90 -4.28
N GLU A 141 -12.33 -32.22 -4.36
CA GLU A 141 -12.86 -32.90 -5.57
C GLU A 141 -14.34 -32.56 -5.82
N GLY A 142 -15.08 -32.16 -4.79
CA GLY A 142 -16.48 -31.76 -4.89
C GLY A 142 -16.72 -30.30 -5.29
N ASN A 143 -15.69 -29.57 -5.72
CA ASN A 143 -15.83 -28.18 -6.16
C ASN A 143 -16.73 -28.03 -7.42
N PRO A 144 -17.47 -26.91 -7.54
CA PRO A 144 -17.63 -25.84 -6.56
C PRO A 144 -18.54 -26.22 -5.38
N VAL A 145 -18.26 -25.67 -4.19
CA VAL A 145 -19.10 -25.82 -2.99
C VAL A 145 -20.35 -24.92 -3.03
N ILE A 146 -20.30 -23.81 -3.77
CA ILE A 146 -21.48 -23.01 -4.13
C ILE A 146 -21.42 -22.70 -5.62
N ALA A 147 -22.27 -23.36 -6.41
CA ALA A 147 -22.39 -23.07 -7.83
C ALA A 147 -22.99 -21.67 -8.06
N ASN A 148 -22.60 -21.01 -9.16
CA ASN A 148 -23.17 -19.74 -9.54
C ASN A 148 -24.70 -19.85 -9.72
N PRO A 149 -25.51 -19.05 -9.00
CA PRO A 149 -26.98 -19.09 -9.09
C PRO A 149 -27.55 -18.34 -10.32
N GLY A 150 -26.71 -17.94 -11.28
CA GLY A 150 -27.06 -17.09 -12.42
C GLY A 150 -26.78 -15.60 -12.21
N ILE A 151 -25.94 -15.26 -11.23
CA ILE A 151 -25.53 -13.87 -10.92
C ILE A 151 -24.26 -13.56 -11.72
N LYS A 152 -24.25 -12.38 -12.37
CA LYS A 152 -23.14 -11.94 -13.23
C LYS A 152 -21.82 -11.83 -12.47
N ASP A 153 -21.86 -11.17 -11.32
CA ASP A 153 -20.74 -10.92 -10.43
C ASP A 153 -21.02 -11.64 -9.11
N PHE A 154 -20.43 -12.83 -8.91
CA PHE A 154 -20.62 -13.68 -7.73
C PHE A 154 -19.27 -14.18 -7.22
N ARG A 155 -18.58 -13.35 -6.44
CA ARG A 155 -17.16 -13.56 -6.15
C ARG A 155 -16.68 -13.02 -4.81
N ASP A 156 -15.43 -13.32 -4.51
CA ASP A 156 -14.63 -12.81 -3.39
C ASP A 156 -15.16 -13.26 -2.02
N PRO A 157 -15.26 -14.56 -1.74
CA PRO A 157 -15.81 -15.07 -0.49
C PRO A 157 -14.88 -14.79 0.70
N LYS A 158 -15.34 -13.99 1.66
CA LYS A 158 -14.75 -13.87 2.99
C LYS A 158 -15.45 -14.83 3.94
N VAL A 159 -14.69 -15.73 4.55
CA VAL A 159 -15.19 -16.73 5.50
C VAL A 159 -14.56 -16.52 6.88
N PHE A 160 -15.37 -16.70 7.92
CA PHE A 160 -14.91 -16.70 9.32
C PHE A 160 -15.78 -17.61 10.19
N TRP A 161 -15.25 -18.02 11.34
CA TRP A 161 -16.03 -18.74 12.35
C TRP A 161 -16.78 -17.76 13.24
N HIS A 162 -18.11 -17.88 13.29
CA HIS A 162 -18.96 -17.06 14.14
C HIS A 162 -19.26 -17.78 15.47
N GLU A 163 -18.52 -17.40 16.52
CA GLU A 163 -18.54 -18.04 17.84
C GLU A 163 -19.95 -18.10 18.46
N ASN A 164 -20.77 -17.07 18.27
CA ASN A 164 -22.09 -16.99 18.89
C ASN A 164 -23.08 -18.01 18.32
N THR A 165 -22.99 -18.33 17.02
CA THR A 165 -23.87 -19.31 16.37
C THR A 165 -23.21 -20.68 16.18
N ASN A 166 -21.91 -20.80 16.42
CA ASN A 166 -21.10 -21.98 16.10
C ASN A 166 -21.26 -22.41 14.63
N LYS A 167 -21.13 -21.45 13.72
CA LYS A 167 -21.21 -21.66 12.27
C LYS A 167 -20.04 -21.01 11.57
N TRP A 168 -19.63 -21.59 10.46
CA TRP A 168 -18.88 -20.86 9.44
C TRP A 168 -19.84 -19.90 8.74
N VAL A 169 -19.44 -18.64 8.64
CA VAL A 169 -20.17 -17.60 7.92
C VAL A 169 -19.35 -17.22 6.70
N MET A 170 -20.00 -17.15 5.53
CA MET A 170 -19.44 -16.56 4.32
C MET A 170 -20.19 -15.26 4.01
N VAL A 171 -19.44 -14.20 3.72
CA VAL A 171 -19.93 -13.02 3.00
C VAL A 171 -19.28 -13.01 1.62
N VAL A 172 -20.09 -12.88 0.57
CA VAL A 172 -19.64 -12.97 -0.83
C VAL A 172 -20.34 -11.88 -1.64
N SER A 173 -19.62 -11.28 -2.58
CA SER A 173 -20.21 -10.26 -3.46
C SER A 173 -21.25 -10.88 -4.39
N THR A 174 -22.35 -10.14 -4.59
CA THR A 174 -23.42 -10.43 -5.54
C THR A 174 -23.79 -9.14 -6.28
N ASP A 175 -23.03 -8.79 -7.32
CA ASP A 175 -23.15 -7.53 -8.06
C ASP A 175 -22.93 -6.28 -7.18
N GLN A 176 -23.96 -5.45 -6.94
CA GLN A 176 -23.85 -4.27 -6.08
C GLN A 176 -24.32 -4.55 -4.64
N SER A 177 -24.17 -5.78 -4.18
CA SER A 177 -24.62 -6.22 -2.85
C SER A 177 -23.74 -7.36 -2.35
N VAL A 178 -23.97 -7.81 -1.12
CA VAL A 178 -23.34 -9.02 -0.58
C VAL A 178 -24.40 -10.00 -0.10
N ALA A 179 -24.11 -11.30 -0.25
CA ALA A 179 -24.92 -12.39 0.29
C ALA A 179 -24.20 -13.07 1.46
N PHE A 180 -24.99 -13.52 2.44
CA PHE A 180 -24.52 -14.26 3.60
C PHE A 180 -24.93 -15.73 3.50
N TYR A 181 -24.00 -16.63 3.78
CA TYR A 181 -24.22 -18.07 3.85
C TYR A 181 -23.66 -18.65 5.14
N ASN A 182 -24.28 -19.72 5.65
CA ASN A 182 -23.79 -20.48 6.79
C ASN A 182 -23.42 -21.91 6.42
N SER A 183 -22.43 -22.47 7.12
CA SER A 183 -22.04 -23.87 6.99
C SER A 183 -21.60 -24.46 8.34
N ASP A 184 -21.82 -25.77 8.49
CA ASP A 184 -21.26 -26.55 9.60
C ASP A 184 -19.86 -27.12 9.28
N ASN A 185 -19.49 -27.21 8.00
CA ASN A 185 -18.36 -28.02 7.53
C ASN A 185 -17.55 -27.40 6.38
N LEU A 186 -17.78 -26.12 6.05
CA LEU A 186 -17.18 -25.39 4.91
C LEU A 186 -17.51 -25.94 3.51
N ILE A 187 -18.28 -27.03 3.42
CA ILE A 187 -18.61 -27.74 2.18
C ILE A 187 -20.07 -27.49 1.81
N ASP A 188 -20.98 -27.72 2.75
CA ASP A 188 -22.42 -27.55 2.56
C ASP A 188 -22.83 -26.18 3.07
N TRP A 189 -23.25 -25.30 2.15
CA TRP A 189 -23.60 -23.90 2.45
C TRP A 189 -25.09 -23.63 2.27
N GLU A 190 -25.67 -22.93 3.24
CA GLU A 190 -27.06 -22.50 3.23
C GLU A 190 -27.15 -20.97 3.16
N PHE A 191 -27.83 -20.44 2.14
CA PHE A 191 -28.10 -19.00 2.02
C PHE A 191 -28.92 -18.50 3.21
N GLN A 192 -28.53 -17.36 3.77
CA GLN A 192 -29.18 -16.73 4.92
C GLN A 192 -29.91 -15.45 4.52
N SER A 193 -29.14 -14.45 4.06
CA SER A 193 -29.68 -13.13 3.74
C SER A 193 -28.80 -12.39 2.74
N GLN A 194 -29.22 -11.19 2.36
CA GLN A 194 -28.50 -10.29 1.46
C GLN A 194 -28.52 -8.89 2.05
N PHE A 195 -27.41 -8.15 1.90
CA PHE A 195 -27.27 -6.75 2.31
C PHE A 195 -26.75 -5.91 1.14
N GLY A 196 -27.20 -4.67 1.05
CA GLY A 196 -26.69 -3.70 0.10
C GLY A 196 -27.76 -2.93 -0.66
N ASP A 197 -29.00 -3.43 -0.75
CA ASP A 197 -30.07 -2.72 -1.47
C ASP A 197 -30.29 -1.31 -0.88
N MET A 198 -30.05 -0.28 -1.70
CA MET A 198 -30.09 1.15 -1.33
C MET A 198 -29.05 1.61 -0.30
N GLU A 199 -28.17 0.73 0.19
CA GLU A 199 -27.17 1.03 1.22
C GLU A 199 -25.87 1.52 0.59
N GLY A 200 -25.41 2.70 0.99
CA GLY A 200 -24.17 3.30 0.53
C GLY A 200 -24.13 3.59 -0.97
N SER A 201 -22.93 3.51 -1.54
CA SER A 201 -22.67 3.82 -2.94
C SER A 201 -22.89 2.63 -3.86
N HIS A 202 -23.66 2.84 -4.93
CA HIS A 202 -23.93 1.87 -6.00
C HIS A 202 -23.39 2.34 -7.35
N VAL A 203 -22.29 3.09 -7.36
CA VAL A 203 -21.70 3.64 -8.60
C VAL A 203 -21.03 2.58 -9.47
N ALA A 204 -20.71 1.41 -8.90
CA ALA A 204 -20.14 0.25 -9.60
C ALA A 204 -20.47 -1.05 -8.84
N VAL A 205 -19.96 -2.16 -9.36
CA VAL A 205 -19.98 -3.48 -8.69
C VAL A 205 -19.27 -3.42 -7.34
N TRP A 206 -19.78 -4.15 -6.35
CA TRP A 206 -19.13 -4.36 -5.07
C TRP A 206 -18.20 -5.57 -5.15
N GLU A 207 -17.03 -5.50 -4.55
CA GLU A 207 -16.00 -6.54 -4.60
C GLU A 207 -15.34 -6.68 -3.23
N CYS A 208 -14.63 -7.79 -3.01
CA CYS A 208 -13.77 -8.01 -1.85
C CYS A 208 -14.40 -7.62 -0.50
N PRO A 209 -15.57 -8.21 -0.13
CA PRO A 209 -16.17 -7.95 1.15
C PRO A 209 -15.27 -8.43 2.30
N ASP A 210 -15.26 -7.70 3.40
CA ASP A 210 -14.67 -8.15 4.67
C ASP A 210 -15.63 -7.84 5.81
N LEU A 211 -15.82 -8.78 6.74
CA LEU A 211 -16.76 -8.64 7.85
C LEU A 211 -16.09 -9.10 9.14
N PHE A 212 -16.03 -8.20 10.13
CA PHE A 212 -15.43 -8.48 11.42
C PHE A 212 -15.98 -7.55 12.51
N GLU A 213 -15.76 -7.94 13.76
CA GLU A 213 -16.24 -7.21 14.93
C GLU A 213 -15.10 -6.48 15.65
N LEU A 214 -15.32 -5.21 15.98
CA LEU A 214 -14.37 -4.35 16.69
C LEU A 214 -14.97 -3.75 17.97
N PRO A 215 -14.18 -3.57 19.03
CA PRO A 215 -14.60 -2.75 20.17
C PRO A 215 -14.67 -1.27 19.78
N VAL A 216 -15.67 -0.58 20.32
CA VAL A 216 -15.84 0.87 20.19
C VAL A 216 -15.15 1.55 21.36
N ASP A 217 -14.30 2.53 21.10
CA ASP A 217 -13.51 3.26 22.11
C ASP A 217 -12.65 2.36 23.01
N GLY A 218 -12.33 1.16 22.53
CA GLY A 218 -11.60 0.14 23.30
C GLY A 218 -12.43 -0.58 24.37
N ASP A 219 -13.74 -0.33 24.47
CA ASP A 219 -14.63 -1.05 25.39
C ASP A 219 -15.00 -2.42 24.81
N LEU A 220 -14.50 -3.49 25.43
CA LEU A 220 -14.78 -4.87 25.02
C LEU A 220 -16.26 -5.29 25.21
N ASN A 221 -17.05 -4.52 25.98
CA ASN A 221 -18.47 -4.77 26.16
C ASN A 221 -19.35 -3.99 25.17
N ASN A 222 -18.76 -3.05 24.43
CA ASN A 222 -19.43 -2.30 23.37
C ASN A 222 -18.73 -2.58 22.05
N ARG A 223 -19.26 -3.52 21.29
CA ARG A 223 -18.67 -3.97 20.03
C ARG A 223 -19.65 -3.74 18.90
N LYS A 224 -19.11 -3.46 17.72
CA LYS A 224 -19.87 -3.30 16.49
C LYS A 224 -19.23 -4.12 15.39
N TRP A 225 -20.06 -4.59 14.47
CA TRP A 225 -19.62 -5.21 13.25
C TRP A 225 -19.32 -4.15 12.21
N LEU A 226 -18.22 -4.35 11.48
CA LEU A 226 -17.86 -3.55 10.32
C LEU A 226 -17.93 -4.44 9.09
N LEU A 227 -18.74 -4.04 8.11
CA LEU A 227 -18.78 -4.62 6.77
C LEU A 227 -18.05 -3.66 5.82
N HIS A 228 -16.95 -4.10 5.24
CA HIS A 228 -16.23 -3.41 4.19
C HIS A 228 -16.60 -3.98 2.83
N VAL A 229 -16.71 -3.12 1.81
CA VAL A 229 -16.78 -3.53 0.40
C VAL A 229 -15.94 -2.59 -0.47
N SER A 230 -15.22 -3.17 -1.42
CA SER A 230 -14.57 -2.44 -2.49
C SER A 230 -15.59 -2.11 -3.58
N VAL A 231 -15.39 -1.00 -4.30
CA VAL A 231 -16.28 -0.53 -5.37
C VAL A 231 -15.47 -0.37 -6.65
N GLY A 232 -15.86 -1.09 -7.70
CA GLY A 232 -15.11 -1.17 -8.97
C GLY A 232 -14.91 0.17 -9.70
N ASP A 233 -14.03 0.17 -10.71
CA ASP A 233 -13.75 1.36 -11.54
C ASP A 233 -15.01 1.94 -12.20
N ASN A 234 -15.19 3.26 -12.04
CA ASN A 234 -16.31 4.02 -12.56
C ASN A 234 -15.94 5.50 -12.76
N GLU A 235 -16.77 6.25 -13.48
CA GLU A 235 -16.54 7.66 -13.81
C GLU A 235 -16.85 8.64 -12.65
N VAL A 236 -17.60 8.23 -11.64
CA VAL A 236 -17.92 9.10 -10.49
C VAL A 236 -16.69 9.31 -9.62
N THR A 237 -15.95 8.24 -9.37
CA THR A 237 -14.72 8.26 -8.54
C THR A 237 -13.44 8.29 -9.38
N ASN A 238 -13.54 8.31 -10.71
CA ASN A 238 -12.41 8.24 -11.65
C ASN A 238 -11.47 7.06 -11.37
N GLY A 239 -12.04 5.94 -10.96
CA GLY A 239 -11.29 4.77 -10.49
C GLY A 239 -12.05 3.93 -9.50
N SER A 240 -11.45 2.83 -9.10
CA SER A 240 -11.95 2.02 -8.00
C SER A 240 -11.78 2.72 -6.65
N THR A 241 -12.64 2.41 -5.68
CA THR A 241 -12.62 2.96 -4.31
C THR A 241 -13.14 1.90 -3.33
N ALA A 242 -13.40 2.27 -2.08
CA ALA A 242 -14.02 1.38 -1.10
C ALA A 242 -14.86 2.17 -0.08
N GLN A 243 -15.83 1.47 0.50
CA GLN A 243 -16.69 1.97 1.56
C GLN A 243 -16.84 0.94 2.68
N TYR A 244 -17.36 1.37 3.82
CA TYR A 244 -17.69 0.50 4.92
C TYR A 244 -19.02 0.88 5.59
N PHE A 245 -19.55 -0.07 6.34
CA PHE A 245 -20.78 0.05 7.11
C PHE A 245 -20.50 -0.41 8.53
N ILE A 246 -21.08 0.27 9.52
CA ILE A 246 -21.00 -0.09 10.94
C ILE A 246 -22.40 -0.51 11.38
N GLY A 247 -22.49 -1.62 12.11
CA GLY A 247 -23.78 -2.18 12.46
C GLY A 247 -23.71 -3.38 13.39
N GLU A 248 -24.78 -4.17 13.35
CA GLU A 248 -24.93 -5.42 14.07
C GLU A 248 -24.97 -6.60 13.10
N PHE A 249 -24.42 -7.74 13.51
CA PHE A 249 -24.52 -9.00 12.77
C PHE A 249 -24.87 -10.13 13.72
N ASP A 250 -25.94 -10.86 13.43
CA ASP A 250 -26.45 -11.93 14.29
C ASP A 250 -25.99 -13.35 13.89
N GLY A 251 -25.10 -13.44 12.89
CA GLY A 251 -24.71 -14.71 12.27
C GLY A 251 -25.50 -15.05 11.01
N THR A 252 -26.53 -14.27 10.66
CA THR A 252 -27.37 -14.50 9.47
C THR A 252 -27.64 -13.24 8.67
N GLN A 253 -27.78 -12.07 9.32
CA GLN A 253 -28.09 -10.78 8.70
C GLN A 253 -27.26 -9.65 9.30
N PHE A 254 -26.86 -8.69 8.46
CA PHE A 254 -26.21 -7.45 8.87
C PHE A 254 -27.23 -6.31 8.90
N ILE A 255 -27.25 -5.55 9.99
CA ILE A 255 -28.13 -4.39 10.19
C ILE A 255 -27.25 -3.15 10.31
N ASN A 256 -27.32 -2.24 9.33
CA ASN A 256 -26.58 -0.98 9.35
C ASN A 256 -27.12 -0.05 10.45
N ASP A 257 -26.23 0.54 11.24
CA ASP A 257 -26.59 1.55 12.25
C ASP A 257 -26.85 2.93 11.63
N ASN A 258 -26.29 3.18 10.44
CA ASN A 258 -26.42 4.44 9.73
C ASN A 258 -27.62 4.43 8.78
N SER A 259 -28.04 5.61 8.32
CA SER A 259 -29.04 5.71 7.26
C SER A 259 -28.48 5.17 5.93
N PRO A 260 -29.31 4.56 5.05
CA PRO A 260 -28.83 3.96 3.80
C PRO A 260 -28.03 4.90 2.89
N GLU A 261 -28.32 6.20 2.90
CA GLU A 261 -27.59 7.19 2.11
C GLU A 261 -26.20 7.57 2.66
N THR A 262 -25.84 7.11 3.87
CA THR A 262 -24.56 7.42 4.50
C THR A 262 -23.45 6.60 3.83
N ILE A 263 -22.48 7.30 3.24
CA ILE A 263 -21.28 6.69 2.65
C ILE A 263 -20.10 6.97 3.59
N LEU A 264 -19.59 5.91 4.22
CA LEU A 264 -18.35 5.97 4.98
C LEU A 264 -17.22 5.43 4.10
N THR A 265 -16.24 6.28 3.81
CA THR A 265 -15.12 5.97 2.90
C THR A 265 -13.98 5.29 3.64
N THR A 266 -13.46 4.22 3.06
CA THR A 266 -12.34 3.47 3.65
C THR A 266 -11.01 4.21 3.57
N ASP A 267 -10.71 4.82 2.42
CA ASP A 267 -9.48 5.60 2.19
C ASP A 267 -9.81 6.74 1.22
N TYR A 268 -9.34 7.94 1.51
CA TYR A 268 -9.64 9.14 0.73
C TYR A 268 -8.62 9.41 -0.39
N GLY A 269 -7.59 8.58 -0.51
CA GLY A 269 -6.71 8.50 -1.67
C GLY A 269 -7.31 7.66 -2.80
N GLN A 270 -6.50 7.37 -3.82
CA GLN A 270 -6.94 6.63 -5.01
C GLN A 270 -6.42 5.20 -5.07
N ASP A 271 -5.39 4.86 -4.30
CA ASP A 271 -4.65 3.60 -4.46
C ASP A 271 -4.75 2.73 -3.20
N PHE A 272 -5.96 2.49 -2.71
CA PHE A 272 -6.23 1.52 -1.64
C PHE A 272 -7.50 0.73 -1.97
N TYR A 273 -7.34 -0.50 -2.46
CA TYR A 273 -8.43 -1.33 -2.97
C TYR A 273 -8.38 -2.76 -2.41
N ALA A 274 -9.49 -3.48 -2.45
CA ALA A 274 -9.56 -4.90 -2.08
C ALA A 274 -9.00 -5.20 -0.68
N ALA A 275 -9.23 -4.29 0.27
CA ALA A 275 -8.72 -4.45 1.62
C ALA A 275 -9.33 -5.68 2.29
N GLN A 276 -8.47 -6.53 2.83
CA GLN A 276 -8.87 -7.71 3.61
C GLN A 276 -8.14 -7.72 4.94
N SER A 277 -8.77 -8.32 5.95
CA SER A 277 -8.18 -8.49 7.28
C SER A 277 -7.68 -9.90 7.53
N PHE A 278 -6.60 -9.99 8.31
CA PHE A 278 -6.07 -11.26 8.79
C PHE A 278 -7.07 -12.00 9.68
N SER A 279 -7.34 -13.26 9.34
CA SER A 279 -8.00 -14.23 10.21
C SER A 279 -7.02 -14.81 11.25
N ASP A 280 -7.54 -15.31 12.36
CA ASP A 280 -6.80 -16.10 13.35
C ASP A 280 -5.58 -15.45 14.02
N ILE A 281 -5.45 -14.11 13.98
CA ILE A 281 -4.48 -13.41 14.83
C ILE A 281 -4.72 -13.82 16.30
N PRO A 282 -3.68 -14.24 17.05
CA PRO A 282 -3.87 -14.75 18.41
C PRO A 282 -4.55 -13.73 19.33
N LYS A 283 -5.48 -14.17 20.17
CA LYS A 283 -6.21 -13.29 21.12
C LYS A 283 -5.31 -12.43 22.03
N LYS A 284 -4.07 -12.87 22.28
CA LYS A 284 -3.07 -12.09 23.04
C LYS A 284 -2.59 -10.82 22.33
N ASP A 285 -2.61 -10.84 21.00
CA ASP A 285 -2.34 -9.69 20.15
C ASP A 285 -3.64 -8.91 19.98
N GLY A 286 -4.69 -9.61 19.53
CA GLY A 286 -6.06 -9.10 19.51
C GLY A 286 -6.32 -7.98 18.48
N ARG A 287 -5.31 -7.55 17.72
CA ARG A 287 -5.48 -6.55 16.66
C ARG A 287 -6.26 -7.13 15.50
N ARG A 288 -7.00 -6.25 14.83
CA ARG A 288 -7.53 -6.46 13.48
C ARG A 288 -6.65 -5.68 12.53
N ILE A 289 -6.04 -6.35 11.56
CA ILE A 289 -5.05 -5.74 10.67
C ILE A 289 -5.50 -5.90 9.21
N TRP A 290 -5.56 -4.79 8.48
CA TRP A 290 -5.81 -4.75 7.04
C TRP A 290 -4.53 -4.70 6.22
N LEU A 291 -4.63 -5.29 5.04
CA LEU A 291 -3.78 -5.02 3.88
C LEU A 291 -4.69 -4.71 2.70
N GLY A 292 -4.35 -3.68 1.91
CA GLY A 292 -5.03 -3.33 0.67
C GLY A 292 -4.09 -3.42 -0.53
N TRP A 293 -4.63 -3.71 -1.71
CA TRP A 293 -3.91 -3.53 -2.96
C TRP A 293 -3.67 -2.05 -3.21
N MET A 294 -2.40 -1.68 -3.29
CA MET A 294 -1.97 -0.31 -3.55
C MET A 294 -1.87 -0.05 -5.06
N ALA A 295 -3.03 0.02 -5.71
CA ALA A 295 -3.22 0.48 -7.08
C ALA A 295 -4.72 0.77 -7.35
N ASN A 296 -5.07 1.00 -8.62
CA ASN A 296 -6.45 1.30 -9.01
C ASN A 296 -6.85 0.61 -10.33
N TRP A 297 -8.09 0.10 -10.40
CA TRP A 297 -8.64 -0.53 -11.60
C TRP A 297 -8.85 0.41 -12.79
N ARG A 298 -8.74 1.73 -12.62
CA ARG A 298 -8.67 2.68 -13.75
C ARG A 298 -7.42 2.50 -14.58
N TYR A 299 -6.28 2.15 -13.96
CA TYR A 299 -4.98 2.04 -14.62
C TYR A 299 -4.19 0.81 -14.12
N PRO A 300 -4.83 -0.38 -14.10
CA PRO A 300 -4.22 -1.58 -13.56
C PRO A 300 -2.99 -1.91 -14.39
N TYR A 301 -1.85 -2.04 -13.73
CA TYR A 301 -0.56 -2.42 -14.35
C TYR A 301 0.02 -1.39 -15.34
N GLN A 302 -0.51 -0.16 -15.37
CA GLN A 302 -0.01 0.93 -16.22
C GLN A 302 1.07 1.79 -15.54
N SER A 303 1.38 1.49 -14.28
CA SER A 303 2.54 2.03 -13.54
C SER A 303 3.83 1.91 -14.36
N PRO A 304 4.73 2.91 -14.38
CA PRO A 304 6.02 2.85 -15.07
C PRO A 304 7.06 2.00 -14.31
N THR A 305 6.67 0.82 -13.84
CA THR A 305 7.48 -0.10 -13.04
C THR A 305 7.82 -1.36 -13.85
N ASP A 306 9.04 -1.88 -13.71
CA ASP A 306 9.50 -3.11 -14.38
C ASP A 306 10.57 -3.75 -13.49
N PRO A 307 10.65 -5.08 -13.36
CA PRO A 307 9.82 -6.14 -13.97
C PRO A 307 8.51 -6.43 -13.21
N TRP A 308 8.07 -5.53 -12.33
CA TRP A 308 6.97 -5.73 -11.40
C TRP A 308 5.87 -4.69 -11.59
N LYS A 309 4.64 -5.02 -11.20
CA LYS A 309 3.49 -4.10 -11.15
C LYS A 309 2.69 -4.36 -9.88
N GLY A 310 2.33 -3.30 -9.17
CA GLY A 310 1.47 -3.36 -7.99
C GLY A 310 2.21 -3.77 -6.71
N SER A 311 1.70 -3.27 -5.59
CA SER A 311 2.19 -3.51 -4.24
C SER A 311 1.01 -3.61 -3.28
N ILE A 312 1.29 -4.01 -2.04
CA ILE A 312 0.34 -4.00 -0.93
C ILE A 312 0.63 -2.79 -0.04
N SER A 313 -0.40 -2.14 0.50
CA SER A 313 -0.29 -1.04 1.46
C SER A 313 0.53 -1.44 2.69
N ILE A 314 0.93 -0.46 3.50
CA ILE A 314 1.37 -0.80 4.86
C ILE A 314 0.25 -1.54 5.62
N PRO A 315 0.59 -2.42 6.57
CA PRO A 315 -0.42 -3.05 7.42
C PRO A 315 -1.06 -2.01 8.35
N ARG A 316 -2.39 -2.01 8.40
CA ARG A 316 -3.19 -1.05 9.18
C ARG A 316 -3.94 -1.75 10.30
N GLN A 317 -3.62 -1.43 11.54
CA GLN A 317 -4.45 -1.79 12.68
C GLN A 317 -5.75 -0.98 12.66
N LEU A 318 -6.86 -1.64 12.91
CA LEU A 318 -8.20 -1.05 12.88
C LEU A 318 -8.78 -0.89 14.28
N SER A 319 -9.51 0.20 14.48
CA SER A 319 -10.34 0.41 15.66
C SER A 319 -11.60 1.21 15.31
N LEU A 320 -12.63 1.09 16.15
CA LEU A 320 -13.79 1.97 16.08
C LEU A 320 -13.69 2.98 17.22
N LYS A 321 -13.88 4.27 16.91
CA LYS A 321 -13.92 5.33 17.92
C LYS A 321 -15.15 6.21 17.70
N THR A 322 -15.74 6.66 18.80
CA THR A 322 -16.81 7.66 18.81
C THR A 322 -16.17 9.03 18.60
N VAL A 323 -16.59 9.75 17.55
CA VAL A 323 -16.17 11.13 17.28
C VAL A 323 -17.11 12.12 17.97
N GLU A 324 -16.74 13.41 18.08
CA GLU A 324 -17.45 14.40 18.91
C GLU A 324 -18.94 14.60 18.55
N ASP A 325 -19.32 14.38 17.28
CA ASP A 325 -20.73 14.44 16.85
C ASP A 325 -21.58 13.23 17.32
N GLY A 326 -20.95 12.27 18.01
CA GLY A 326 -21.56 11.06 18.55
C GLY A 326 -21.59 9.88 17.59
N ASN A 327 -21.14 10.06 16.34
CA ASN A 327 -21.04 8.96 15.37
C ASN A 327 -19.83 8.09 15.66
N ILE A 328 -19.92 6.82 15.28
CA ILE A 328 -18.80 5.88 15.34
C ILE A 328 -18.13 5.86 13.97
N LYS A 329 -16.80 6.00 13.93
CA LYS A 329 -16.01 5.89 12.69
C LYS A 329 -14.92 4.84 12.82
N LEU A 330 -14.47 4.35 11.66
CA LEU A 330 -13.27 3.56 11.52
C LEU A 330 -12.02 4.46 11.68
N PHE A 331 -11.07 3.98 12.49
CA PHE A 331 -9.73 4.54 12.60
C PHE A 331 -8.72 3.50 12.13
N GLN A 332 -7.77 3.94 11.31
CA GLN A 332 -6.71 3.12 10.72
C GLN A 332 -5.33 3.64 11.17
N GLU A 333 -4.60 2.83 11.91
CA GLU A 333 -3.26 3.19 12.38
C GLU A 333 -2.21 2.23 11.77
N PRO A 334 -1.10 2.72 11.22
CA PRO A 334 0.03 1.87 10.82
C PRO A 334 0.48 0.98 11.99
N ILE A 335 0.79 -0.28 11.70
CA ILE A 335 1.27 -1.20 12.74
C ILE A 335 2.58 -0.70 13.38
N SER A 336 2.75 -0.97 14.67
CA SER A 336 3.94 -0.58 15.45
C SER A 336 5.24 -1.22 14.97
N GLU A 337 5.16 -2.36 14.27
CA GLU A 337 6.31 -3.09 13.78
C GLU A 337 7.14 -2.24 12.80
N LEU A 338 6.52 -1.28 12.10
CA LEU A 338 7.21 -0.33 11.21
C LEU A 338 8.27 0.49 11.96
N GLU A 339 8.10 0.71 13.27
CA GLU A 339 9.09 1.41 14.09
C GLU A 339 10.44 0.66 14.14
N SER A 340 10.42 -0.67 13.96
CA SER A 340 11.63 -1.47 13.87
C SER A 340 12.50 -1.08 12.67
N LEU A 341 11.91 -0.48 11.64
CA LEU A 341 12.61 -0.01 10.43
C LEU A 341 13.31 1.34 10.63
N ARG A 342 13.03 2.06 11.71
CA ARG A 342 13.61 3.39 11.97
C ARG A 342 15.13 3.30 12.13
N VAL A 343 15.84 4.19 11.46
CA VAL A 343 17.32 4.23 11.46
C VAL A 343 17.84 5.51 12.09
N ASP A 344 17.67 6.61 11.38
CA ASP A 344 18.10 7.95 11.79
C ASP A 344 16.88 8.77 12.19
N HIS A 345 17.07 9.78 13.05
CA HIS A 345 16.00 10.62 13.58
C HIS A 345 16.37 12.09 13.48
N ILE A 346 15.55 12.84 12.77
CA ILE A 346 15.62 14.29 12.67
C ILE A 346 14.41 14.86 13.37
N SER A 347 14.66 15.73 14.36
CA SER A 347 13.61 16.42 15.12
C SER A 347 13.70 17.91 14.85
N VAL A 348 12.65 18.46 14.27
CA VAL A 348 12.53 19.89 13.99
C VAL A 348 11.84 20.55 15.18
N ASN A 349 12.56 21.46 15.83
CA ASN A 349 12.06 22.22 16.97
C ASN A 349 10.80 23.03 16.59
N SER A 350 9.98 23.35 17.58
CA SER A 350 8.79 24.17 17.36
C SER A 350 9.17 25.51 16.70
N MET A 351 8.47 25.82 15.60
CA MET A 351 8.71 27.01 14.81
C MET A 351 7.41 27.55 14.21
N VAL A 352 7.41 28.81 13.82
CA VAL A 352 6.31 29.43 13.08
C VAL A 352 6.72 29.56 11.62
N VAL A 353 5.92 29.00 10.72
CA VAL A 353 6.13 29.04 9.28
C VAL A 353 5.21 30.08 8.66
N GLU A 354 5.78 30.91 7.78
CA GLU A 354 5.11 31.87 6.91
C GLU A 354 5.79 31.82 5.54
N GLY A 355 5.04 31.52 4.48
CA GLY A 355 5.62 31.18 3.18
C GLY A 355 6.14 29.74 3.16
N GLU A 356 7.33 29.53 2.62
CA GLU A 356 7.96 28.23 2.38
C GLU A 356 9.15 28.03 3.34
N GLN A 357 9.26 26.83 3.91
CA GLN A 357 10.30 26.47 4.87
C GLN A 357 10.80 25.05 4.58
N PRO A 358 11.90 24.92 3.80
CA PRO A 358 12.60 23.65 3.62
C PRO A 358 13.13 23.10 4.95
N ILE A 359 13.22 21.78 5.05
CA ILE A 359 13.91 21.08 6.13
C ILE A 359 15.31 20.68 5.64
N ASP A 360 16.25 21.62 5.71
CA ASP A 360 17.59 21.48 5.10
C ASP A 360 18.42 20.31 5.68
N ASP A 361 18.15 19.92 6.93
CA ASP A 361 18.84 18.82 7.60
C ASP A 361 18.32 17.42 7.17
N PHE A 362 17.32 17.36 6.29
CA PHE A 362 16.73 16.11 5.82
C PHE A 362 16.90 15.91 4.31
N THR A 363 17.26 14.67 3.95
CA THR A 363 17.13 14.16 2.59
C THR A 363 16.73 12.69 2.63
N GLY A 364 15.78 12.26 1.80
CA GLY A 364 15.43 10.85 1.66
C GLY A 364 14.12 10.60 0.91
N VAL A 365 13.91 9.35 0.52
CA VAL A 365 12.69 8.89 -0.16
C VAL A 365 12.03 7.68 0.51
N ASN A 366 12.68 7.11 1.54
CA ASN A 366 12.14 6.03 2.37
C ASN A 366 12.13 6.49 3.83
N TYR A 367 11.00 7.02 4.28
CA TYR A 367 10.91 7.60 5.62
C TYR A 367 9.49 7.62 6.16
N GLU A 368 9.41 7.74 7.47
CA GLU A 368 8.22 8.10 8.22
C GLU A 368 8.38 9.52 8.74
N PHE A 369 7.30 10.30 8.81
CA PHE A 369 7.28 11.53 9.59
C PHE A 369 6.02 11.64 10.46
N GLU A 370 6.15 12.34 11.58
CA GLU A 370 5.04 12.74 12.44
C GLU A 370 5.09 14.24 12.66
N ALA A 371 4.03 14.94 12.27
CA ALA A 371 3.89 16.38 12.40
C ALA A 371 2.66 16.74 13.23
N VAL A 372 2.81 17.71 14.12
CA VAL A 372 1.70 18.37 14.81
C VAL A 372 1.71 19.84 14.44
N LEU A 373 0.64 20.29 13.79
CA LEU A 373 0.50 21.64 13.29
C LEU A 373 -0.67 22.33 14.00
N GLU A 374 -0.48 23.58 14.41
CA GLU A 374 -1.50 24.46 14.98
C GLU A 374 -1.63 25.73 14.13
N TRP A 375 -2.84 26.23 13.96
CA TRP A 375 -3.07 27.45 13.17
C TRP A 375 -4.09 28.38 13.82
N ASP A 376 -4.09 29.64 13.38
CA ASP A 376 -5.12 30.62 13.75
C ASP A 376 -5.85 31.11 12.51
N ASP A 377 -5.26 32.05 11.79
CA ASP A 377 -5.78 32.63 10.55
C ASP A 377 -4.77 32.34 9.43
N VAL A 378 -5.11 31.37 8.58
CA VAL A 378 -4.33 30.90 7.44
C VAL A 378 -5.30 30.35 6.41
N GLU A 379 -5.06 30.57 5.13
CA GLU A 379 -5.96 30.10 4.06
C GLU A 379 -5.71 28.63 3.71
N GLU A 380 -4.43 28.25 3.64
CA GLU A 380 -4.01 26.89 3.33
C GLU A 380 -2.63 26.65 3.94
N PHE A 381 -2.35 25.43 4.38
CA PHE A 381 -1.02 25.00 4.78
C PHE A 381 -0.82 23.52 4.50
N GLY A 382 0.44 23.09 4.50
CA GLY A 382 0.75 21.69 4.32
C GLY A 382 2.23 21.35 4.37
N ILE A 383 2.50 20.10 4.06
CA ILE A 383 3.82 19.48 3.97
C ILE A 383 3.98 18.97 2.54
N ARG A 384 5.03 19.43 1.86
CA ARG A 384 5.49 18.90 0.58
C ARG A 384 6.50 17.80 0.87
N VAL A 385 6.22 16.61 0.39
CA VAL A 385 7.12 15.44 0.45
C VAL A 385 7.57 15.09 -0.96
N ARG A 386 8.69 14.37 -1.06
CA ARG A 386 9.36 14.12 -2.35
C ARG A 386 9.59 15.45 -3.09
N GLN A 387 10.02 16.45 -2.34
CA GLN A 387 10.20 17.81 -2.79
C GLN A 387 11.51 17.94 -3.57
N SER A 388 11.44 18.63 -4.71
CA SER A 388 12.57 19.21 -5.44
C SER A 388 12.11 20.50 -6.13
N ASP A 389 12.98 21.15 -6.90
CA ASP A 389 12.61 22.33 -7.71
C ASP A 389 11.54 22.01 -8.76
N LYS A 390 11.34 20.73 -9.10
CA LYS A 390 10.45 20.28 -10.19
C LYS A 390 9.23 19.52 -9.68
N GLU A 391 9.35 18.79 -8.57
CA GLU A 391 8.34 17.81 -8.16
C GLU A 391 8.00 17.95 -6.69
N ASN A 392 6.76 17.60 -6.35
CA ASN A 392 6.30 17.41 -4.97
C ASN A 392 4.99 16.63 -4.92
N THR A 393 4.76 16.02 -3.75
CA THR A 393 3.44 15.56 -3.31
C THR A 393 3.03 16.36 -2.09
N VAL A 394 1.81 16.88 -2.05
CA VAL A 394 1.37 17.82 -1.02
C VAL A 394 0.32 17.19 -0.13
N ILE A 395 0.57 17.17 1.17
CA ILE A 395 -0.44 16.88 2.18
C ILE A 395 -0.82 18.20 2.82
N GLY A 396 -2.09 18.58 2.76
CA GLY A 396 -2.48 19.91 3.22
C GLY A 396 -3.93 20.04 3.63
N PHE A 397 -4.22 21.20 4.22
CA PHE A 397 -5.56 21.60 4.61
C PHE A 397 -5.86 23.00 4.08
N ASP A 398 -6.90 23.11 3.27
CA ASP A 398 -7.51 24.39 2.87
C ASP A 398 -8.59 24.75 3.88
N THR A 399 -8.32 25.76 4.71
CA THR A 399 -9.20 26.15 5.81
C THR A 399 -10.43 26.92 5.32
N LYS A 400 -10.37 27.52 4.13
CA LYS A 400 -11.49 28.28 3.54
C LYS A 400 -12.57 27.35 3.02
N SER A 401 -12.15 26.26 2.36
CA SER A 401 -13.07 25.26 1.82
C SER A 401 -13.30 24.06 2.74
N HIS A 402 -12.61 24.02 3.89
CA HIS A 402 -12.62 22.90 4.83
C HIS A 402 -12.23 21.57 4.16
N GLN A 403 -11.23 21.60 3.28
CA GLN A 403 -10.78 20.44 2.52
C GLN A 403 -9.39 19.99 2.97
N LEU A 404 -9.32 18.82 3.59
CA LEU A 404 -8.08 18.06 3.78
C LEU A 404 -7.76 17.33 2.47
N PHE A 405 -6.49 17.28 2.07
CA PHE A 405 -6.12 16.72 0.78
C PHE A 405 -4.74 16.09 0.72
N LEU A 406 -4.61 15.18 -0.23
CA LEU A 406 -3.36 14.65 -0.77
C LEU A 406 -3.29 14.98 -2.26
N ASP A 407 -2.31 15.77 -2.67
CA ASP A 407 -2.14 16.26 -4.04
C ASP A 407 -0.88 15.70 -4.68
N ARG A 408 -1.07 14.87 -5.71
CA ARG A 408 0.00 14.31 -6.53
C ARG A 408 0.09 14.93 -7.93
N SER A 409 -0.53 16.09 -8.15
CA SER A 409 -0.53 16.78 -9.46
C SER A 409 0.86 17.13 -9.97
N ASN A 410 1.85 17.26 -9.07
CA ASN A 410 3.24 17.53 -9.40
C ASN A 410 4.20 16.41 -8.92
N ALA A 411 3.71 15.19 -8.70
CA ALA A 411 4.49 14.07 -8.15
C ALA A 411 5.23 13.26 -9.24
N GLY A 412 5.89 13.97 -10.16
CA GLY A 412 6.56 13.39 -11.34
C GLY A 412 5.60 13.08 -12.48
N LEU A 413 5.03 11.88 -12.52
CA LEU A 413 4.16 11.48 -13.63
C LEU A 413 2.78 12.17 -13.55
N THR A 414 2.42 12.97 -14.55
CA THR A 414 1.12 13.67 -14.59
C THR A 414 0.01 12.88 -15.29
N THR A 415 0.38 12.06 -16.28
CA THR A 415 -0.57 11.29 -17.10
C THR A 415 -0.04 9.88 -17.35
N LEU A 416 -0.93 8.90 -17.43
CA LEU A 416 -0.64 7.52 -17.85
C LEU A 416 -1.79 6.98 -18.69
N LEU A 417 -1.69 5.74 -19.15
CA LEU A 417 -2.79 5.09 -19.86
C LEU A 417 -3.79 4.47 -18.87
N ASP A 418 -5.09 4.63 -19.10
CA ASP A 418 -6.11 3.85 -18.40
C ASP A 418 -6.14 2.40 -18.89
N ARG A 419 -6.99 1.56 -18.26
CA ARG A 419 -7.20 0.16 -18.62
C ARG A 419 -7.66 -0.06 -20.07
N ASN A 420 -8.21 0.98 -20.70
CA ASN A 420 -8.70 0.96 -22.08
C ASN A 420 -7.67 1.52 -23.07
N GLY A 421 -6.48 1.93 -22.60
CA GLY A 421 -5.41 2.50 -23.42
C GLY A 421 -5.58 3.98 -23.76
N ASN A 422 -6.48 4.71 -23.07
CA ASN A 422 -6.65 6.15 -23.24
C ASN A 422 -5.77 6.93 -22.26
N SER A 423 -5.41 8.16 -22.60
CA SER A 423 -4.71 9.05 -21.66
C SER A 423 -5.60 9.36 -20.44
N PHE A 424 -5.06 9.19 -19.25
CA PHE A 424 -5.70 9.43 -17.97
C PHE A 424 -4.89 10.42 -17.12
N GLN A 425 -5.59 11.35 -16.49
CA GLN A 425 -5.00 12.33 -15.59
C GLN A 425 -4.67 11.67 -14.24
N PHE A 426 -3.44 11.20 -14.08
CA PHE A 426 -2.96 10.58 -12.85
C PHE A 426 -2.61 11.61 -11.79
N GLY A 427 -1.88 12.65 -12.18
CA GLY A 427 -1.57 13.77 -11.31
C GLY A 427 -2.85 14.52 -10.98
N ASN A 428 -3.34 14.36 -9.75
CA ASN A 428 -4.59 14.95 -9.28
C ASN A 428 -4.53 15.22 -7.77
N ARG A 429 -5.47 16.04 -7.30
CA ARG A 429 -5.72 16.31 -5.89
C ARG A 429 -6.92 15.50 -5.42
N HIS A 430 -6.72 14.71 -4.37
CA HIS A 430 -7.77 13.97 -3.68
C HIS A 430 -8.09 14.68 -2.37
N SER A 431 -9.36 14.99 -2.13
CA SER A 431 -9.77 15.76 -0.97
C SER A 431 -11.02 15.22 -0.30
N THR A 432 -11.16 15.56 0.98
CA THR A 432 -12.35 15.27 1.76
C THR A 432 -12.65 16.42 2.71
N THR A 433 -13.91 16.50 3.15
CA THR A 433 -14.32 17.49 4.14
C THR A 433 -13.68 17.17 5.49
N PHE A 434 -12.97 18.15 6.03
CA PHE A 434 -12.34 18.08 7.34
C PHE A 434 -12.81 19.24 8.20
N THR A 435 -13.46 18.89 9.31
CA THR A 435 -13.99 19.85 10.28
C THR A 435 -13.24 19.66 11.59
N PRO A 436 -12.08 20.31 11.76
CA PRO A 436 -11.25 20.12 12.95
C PRO A 436 -11.93 20.69 14.19
N GLU A 437 -12.00 19.92 15.27
CA GLU A 437 -12.56 20.32 16.57
C GLU A 437 -11.74 21.45 17.21
N THR A 438 -10.42 21.31 17.10
CA THR A 438 -9.43 22.32 17.52
C THR A 438 -8.61 22.72 16.31
N LYS A 439 -8.06 23.94 16.27
CA LYS A 439 -7.17 24.36 15.18
C LYS A 439 -5.78 23.70 15.28
N ARG A 440 -5.79 22.36 15.32
CA ARG A 440 -4.68 21.46 15.46
C ARG A 440 -4.93 20.23 14.60
N ILE A 441 -3.88 19.77 13.94
CA ILE A 441 -3.91 18.55 13.13
C ILE A 441 -2.65 17.74 13.41
N LYS A 442 -2.81 16.43 13.57
CA LYS A 442 -1.70 15.48 13.63
C LYS A 442 -1.63 14.73 12.30
N ILE A 443 -0.46 14.70 11.69
CA ILE A 443 -0.20 14.03 10.42
C ILE A 443 0.91 13.01 10.66
N ARG A 444 0.65 11.74 10.39
CA ARG A 444 1.68 10.70 10.32
C ARG A 444 1.75 10.20 8.88
N GLY A 445 2.92 10.30 8.25
CA GLY A 445 3.10 9.93 6.85
C GLY A 445 4.22 8.92 6.63
N PHE A 446 4.02 8.03 5.66
CA PHE A 446 4.96 7.00 5.22
C PHE A 446 5.23 7.21 3.74
N ILE A 447 6.48 7.54 3.42
CA ILE A 447 6.94 7.86 2.07
C ILE A 447 7.90 6.78 1.62
N ASP A 448 7.56 6.10 0.52
CA ASP A 448 8.39 5.09 -0.13
C ASP A 448 8.77 5.53 -1.55
N GLU A 449 9.54 4.70 -2.27
CA GLU A 449 10.05 5.01 -3.62
C GLU A 449 8.93 5.43 -4.59
N SER A 450 7.71 4.89 -4.44
CA SER A 450 6.56 5.17 -5.32
C SER A 450 5.21 5.28 -4.62
N SER A 451 5.18 5.54 -3.32
CA SER A 451 3.92 5.73 -2.58
C SER A 451 4.01 6.77 -1.48
N VAL A 452 2.84 7.34 -1.18
CA VAL A 452 2.58 8.20 -0.03
C VAL A 452 1.33 7.69 0.68
N GLU A 453 1.49 7.23 1.91
CA GLU A 453 0.38 6.89 2.82
C GLU A 453 0.38 7.88 3.99
N VAL A 454 -0.75 8.55 4.23
CA VAL A 454 -0.88 9.48 5.36
C VAL A 454 -2.10 9.20 6.22
N PHE A 455 -1.90 9.33 7.53
CA PHE A 455 -2.88 9.06 8.58
C PHE A 455 -3.03 10.31 9.43
N ILE A 456 -4.24 10.85 9.44
CA ILE A 456 -4.56 12.12 10.08
C ILE A 456 -5.32 11.85 11.38
N ASN A 457 -4.98 12.57 12.44
CA ASN A 457 -5.61 12.49 13.76
C ASN A 457 -5.72 11.04 14.27
N ASP A 458 -4.57 10.38 14.36
CA ASP A 458 -4.47 9.00 14.85
C ASP A 458 -5.31 8.00 14.03
N GLY A 459 -5.45 8.26 12.72
CA GLY A 459 -6.07 7.34 11.78
C GLY A 459 -7.53 7.62 11.45
N GLU A 460 -8.12 8.73 11.88
CA GLU A 460 -9.50 9.11 11.53
C GLU A 460 -9.66 9.25 10.01
N TYR A 461 -8.66 9.82 9.35
CA TYR A 461 -8.58 9.91 7.90
C TYR A 461 -7.31 9.23 7.41
N ALA A 462 -7.44 8.40 6.39
CA ALA A 462 -6.33 7.79 5.68
C ALA A 462 -6.35 8.19 4.20
N PHE A 463 -5.18 8.44 3.62
CA PHE A 463 -5.00 8.62 2.19
C PHE A 463 -3.85 7.76 1.69
N THR A 464 -4.07 7.08 0.57
CA THR A 464 -3.05 6.29 -0.13
C THR A 464 -2.99 6.68 -1.59
N ASN A 465 -1.83 7.18 -2.02
CA ASN A 465 -1.58 7.43 -3.44
C ASN A 465 -0.23 6.85 -3.86
N LEU A 466 -0.23 6.21 -5.02
CA LEU A 466 0.98 6.00 -5.79
C LEU A 466 1.52 7.35 -6.31
N ILE A 467 2.83 7.45 -6.40
CA ILE A 467 3.57 8.58 -6.97
C ILE A 467 4.73 8.06 -7.82
N TYR A 468 5.19 8.85 -8.79
CA TYR A 468 6.31 8.45 -9.64
C TYR A 468 7.28 9.63 -9.79
N SER A 469 7.71 10.15 -8.65
CA SER A 469 8.72 11.20 -8.53
C SER A 469 10.12 10.65 -8.77
N GLN A 470 11.01 11.49 -9.29
CA GLN A 470 12.41 11.16 -9.48
C GLN A 470 13.06 10.65 -8.18
N PRO A 471 14.04 9.72 -8.25
CA PRO A 471 14.77 9.23 -7.09
C PRO A 471 15.50 10.33 -6.29
N THR A 472 15.77 11.46 -6.93
CA THR A 472 16.44 12.63 -6.33
C THR A 472 15.46 13.70 -5.84
N SER A 473 14.15 13.52 -6.04
CA SER A 473 13.10 14.32 -5.39
C SER A 473 12.95 13.84 -3.95
N ASN A 474 13.84 14.30 -3.07
CA ASN A 474 14.13 13.71 -1.77
C ASN A 474 14.07 14.72 -0.60
N GLY A 475 13.51 15.91 -0.81
CA GLY A 475 13.32 16.91 0.24
C GLY A 475 11.97 16.81 0.97
N ILE A 476 11.87 17.59 2.04
CA ILE A 476 10.62 17.94 2.73
C ILE A 476 10.56 19.47 2.88
N GLU A 477 9.39 20.05 2.66
CA GLU A 477 9.15 21.48 2.83
C GLU A 477 7.79 21.74 3.47
N LEU A 478 7.75 22.63 4.46
CA LEU A 478 6.51 23.16 5.00
C LEU A 478 6.10 24.41 4.23
N TYR A 479 4.81 24.60 4.02
CA TYR A 479 4.32 25.82 3.38
C TYR A 479 3.02 26.35 3.99
N THR A 480 2.77 27.64 3.78
CA THR A 480 1.54 28.33 4.16
C THR A 480 1.11 29.33 3.07
N LYS A 481 -0.19 29.57 2.93
CA LYS A 481 -0.78 30.61 2.09
C LYS A 481 -1.68 31.51 2.94
N GLY A 482 -1.47 32.82 2.83
CA GLY A 482 -2.31 33.84 3.46
C GLY A 482 -2.43 33.72 4.99
N GLY A 483 -1.33 33.42 5.68
CA GLY A 483 -1.28 33.34 7.13
C GLY A 483 -0.05 32.59 7.63
N LYS A 484 -0.08 32.13 8.88
CA LYS A 484 1.02 31.41 9.52
C LYS A 484 0.53 30.14 10.19
N VAL A 485 1.42 29.17 10.30
CA VAL A 485 1.19 27.92 11.03
C VAL A 485 2.31 27.73 12.04
N LYS A 486 1.95 27.28 13.23
CA LYS A 486 2.90 26.83 14.23
C LYS A 486 3.11 25.34 14.06
N VAL A 487 4.34 24.96 13.72
CA VAL A 487 4.81 23.59 13.85
C VAL A 487 5.08 23.37 15.33
N VAL A 488 4.27 22.53 15.97
CA VAL A 488 4.47 22.16 17.38
C VAL A 488 5.61 21.16 17.49
N SER A 489 5.59 20.17 16.61
CA SER A 489 6.66 19.17 16.42
C SER A 489 6.64 18.66 14.99
N LEU A 490 7.83 18.30 14.48
CA LEU A 490 8.00 17.51 13.27
C LEU A 490 9.18 16.56 13.52
N ASP A 491 8.89 15.27 13.57
CA ASP A 491 9.88 14.21 13.72
C ASP A 491 9.91 13.39 12.43
N ILE A 492 11.10 13.10 11.92
CA ILE A 492 11.31 12.37 10.67
C ILE A 492 12.27 11.23 10.95
N TYR A 493 11.92 10.03 10.49
CA TYR A 493 12.71 8.83 10.64
C TYR A 493 12.97 8.18 9.29
N HIS A 494 14.23 8.03 8.89
CA HIS A 494 14.55 7.17 7.75
C HIS A 494 14.17 5.73 8.07
N LEU A 495 13.59 5.03 7.09
CA LEU A 495 13.23 3.63 7.18
C LEU A 495 14.18 2.78 6.33
N PHE A 496 14.73 1.70 6.91
CA PHE A 496 15.52 0.75 6.13
C PHE A 496 14.61 -0.23 5.36
N SER A 497 15.15 -0.81 4.28
CA SER A 497 14.41 -1.74 3.43
C SER A 497 14.17 -3.09 4.10
N THR A 498 12.97 -3.64 3.97
CA THR A 498 12.64 -5.00 4.42
C THR A 498 13.18 -6.09 3.49
N SER A 499 13.73 -5.72 2.33
CA SER A 499 14.22 -6.66 1.30
C SER A 499 15.73 -6.86 1.31
N ARG A 500 16.48 -6.04 2.07
CA ARG A 500 17.95 -6.06 2.11
C ARG A 500 18.47 -5.96 3.53
N GLU A 501 19.70 -6.42 3.72
CA GLU A 501 20.41 -6.22 4.97
C GLU A 501 20.66 -4.73 5.22
N ARG A 502 20.47 -4.28 6.47
CA ARG A 502 20.75 -2.90 6.85
C ARG A 502 22.24 -2.59 6.63
N PRO A 503 22.58 -1.53 5.86
CA PRO A 503 23.97 -1.13 5.64
C PRO A 503 24.70 -0.83 6.94
N LYS A 504 26.00 -1.14 6.98
CA LYS A 504 26.86 -0.73 8.08
C LYS A 504 27.00 0.79 8.09
N LYS A 505 27.41 1.34 9.23
CA LYS A 505 27.69 2.77 9.35
C LYS A 505 28.71 3.19 8.29
N ASN A 506 28.37 4.22 7.51
CA ASN A 506 29.16 4.78 6.41
C ASN A 506 29.34 3.85 5.20
N GLU A 507 28.61 2.74 5.12
CA GLU A 507 28.58 1.89 3.93
C GLU A 507 27.67 2.54 2.88
N VAL A 508 28.24 2.88 1.74
CA VAL A 508 27.50 3.33 0.56
C VAL A 508 26.98 2.08 -0.15
N GLU A 509 25.66 1.99 -0.36
CA GLU A 509 25.04 0.86 -1.07
C GLU A 509 25.10 1.05 -2.59
N ARG A 510 24.64 2.21 -3.06
CA ARG A 510 24.43 2.51 -4.48
C ARG A 510 24.39 4.00 -4.74
N ILE A 511 24.47 4.36 -6.02
CA ILE A 511 24.18 5.69 -6.53
C ILE A 511 22.81 5.64 -7.22
N VAL A 512 21.95 6.61 -6.92
CA VAL A 512 20.72 6.87 -7.67
C VAL A 512 20.89 8.17 -8.46
N VAL A 513 20.20 8.29 -9.59
CA VAL A 513 20.21 9.47 -10.45
C VAL A 513 18.79 9.93 -10.73
N SER A 514 18.61 11.20 -11.09
CA SER A 514 17.29 11.76 -11.41
C SER A 514 16.61 11.05 -12.59
N SER A 515 17.39 10.57 -13.57
CA SER A 515 16.91 9.71 -14.65
C SER A 515 17.99 8.74 -15.13
N GLU A 516 17.61 7.47 -15.29
CA GLU A 516 18.48 6.43 -15.87
C GLU A 516 18.41 6.40 -17.41
N TYR A 517 17.38 7.01 -17.99
CA TYR A 517 17.13 7.04 -19.42
C TYR A 517 16.69 8.44 -19.87
N ILE A 518 17.57 9.11 -20.60
CA ILE A 518 17.36 10.49 -21.05
C ILE A 518 17.16 10.51 -22.57
N THR A 519 16.14 11.24 -23.03
CA THR A 519 15.94 11.51 -24.45
C THR A 519 15.93 13.02 -24.68
N LEU A 520 16.84 13.50 -25.52
CA LEU A 520 16.99 14.92 -25.87
C LEU A 520 16.91 15.13 -27.38
N ILE A 521 16.47 16.31 -27.80
CA ILE A 521 16.61 16.82 -29.16
C ILE A 521 17.91 17.65 -29.24
N VAL A 522 18.60 17.64 -30.39
CA VAL A 522 19.79 18.47 -30.60
C VAL A 522 19.49 19.93 -30.23
N GLY A 523 20.29 20.49 -29.32
CA GLY A 523 20.14 21.83 -28.76
C GLY A 523 19.51 21.88 -27.37
N GLU A 524 18.76 20.84 -26.97
CA GLU A 524 18.15 20.76 -25.64
C GLU A 524 19.18 20.52 -24.54
N SER A 525 18.82 20.90 -23.33
CA SER A 525 19.63 20.69 -22.13
C SER A 525 18.81 20.10 -21.01
N GLU A 526 19.46 19.29 -20.18
CA GLU A 526 18.86 18.67 -19.01
C GLU A 526 19.88 18.64 -17.87
N THR A 527 19.38 18.74 -16.64
CA THR A 527 20.20 18.59 -15.43
C THR A 527 19.97 17.20 -14.86
N ILE A 528 21.08 16.51 -14.59
CA ILE A 528 21.11 15.20 -13.96
C ILE A 528 21.66 15.39 -12.56
N ASP A 529 20.91 14.90 -11.59
CA ASP A 529 21.28 14.91 -10.18
C ASP A 529 21.66 13.48 -9.77
N ALA A 530 22.65 13.34 -8.90
CA ALA A 530 23.07 12.07 -8.31
C ALA A 530 23.00 12.15 -6.79
N HIS A 531 22.55 11.04 -6.17
CA HIS A 531 22.49 10.91 -4.73
C HIS A 531 23.03 9.54 -4.29
N LEU A 532 23.61 9.49 -3.10
CA LEU A 532 24.04 8.24 -2.49
C LEU A 532 22.88 7.56 -1.75
N LYS A 533 22.94 6.24 -1.68
CA LYS A 533 22.13 5.43 -0.77
C LYS A 533 23.06 4.72 0.22
N PRO A 534 22.61 4.46 1.46
CA PRO A 534 21.29 4.80 1.99
C PRO A 534 21.13 6.32 2.25
N ASP A 535 19.89 6.80 2.41
CA ASP A 535 19.59 8.24 2.49
C ASP A 535 20.22 8.94 3.70
N TRP A 536 20.56 8.21 4.76
CA TRP A 536 21.22 8.70 5.98
C TRP A 536 22.76 8.65 5.92
N ILE A 537 23.34 8.52 4.73
CA ILE A 537 24.80 8.48 4.56
C ILE A 537 25.42 9.87 4.75
N THR A 538 26.48 9.97 5.54
CA THR A 538 27.16 11.25 5.84
C THR A 538 28.46 11.43 5.04
N VAL A 539 28.67 10.65 3.98
CA VAL A 539 29.88 10.72 3.16
C VAL A 539 29.73 11.88 2.19
N ASP A 540 30.57 12.90 2.36
CA ASP A 540 30.61 14.09 1.52
C ASP A 540 31.79 14.00 0.55
N ALA A 541 31.53 13.53 -0.67
CA ALA A 541 32.48 13.57 -1.76
C ALA A 541 31.77 13.82 -3.09
N PRO A 542 32.39 14.57 -4.02
CA PRO A 542 31.77 14.90 -5.29
C PRO A 542 31.61 13.67 -6.18
N PHE A 543 30.62 13.73 -7.06
CA PHE A 543 30.48 12.81 -8.18
C PHE A 543 31.37 13.23 -9.36
N THR A 544 31.86 12.24 -10.08
CA THR A 544 32.53 12.41 -11.37
C THR A 544 31.68 11.79 -12.47
N TRP A 545 31.69 12.43 -13.64
CA TRP A 545 30.81 12.09 -14.76
C TRP A 545 31.66 11.84 -15.99
N GLU A 546 31.56 10.65 -16.56
CA GLU A 546 32.34 10.22 -17.72
C GLU A 546 31.41 9.82 -18.86
N LEU A 547 31.58 10.44 -20.02
CA LEU A 547 30.88 10.08 -21.25
C LEU A 547 31.70 9.10 -22.08
N GLU A 548 31.06 8.06 -22.59
CA GLU A 548 31.69 7.13 -23.54
C GLU A 548 31.98 7.82 -24.89
N GLU A 549 31.03 8.60 -25.41
CA GLU A 549 31.16 9.32 -26.70
C GLU A 549 31.08 10.84 -26.47
N GLN A 550 32.23 11.50 -26.49
CA GLN A 550 32.36 12.90 -26.08
C GLN A 550 31.87 13.92 -27.12
N ASP A 551 31.64 13.51 -28.38
CA ASP A 551 31.22 14.44 -29.46
C ASP A 551 29.70 14.67 -29.53
N LEU A 552 28.92 13.96 -28.71
CA LEU A 552 27.46 14.03 -28.72
C LEU A 552 26.89 15.08 -27.76
N ILE A 553 27.58 15.36 -26.65
CA ILE A 553 27.06 16.13 -25.52
C ILE A 553 28.13 17.08 -24.98
N ASN A 554 27.74 18.32 -24.70
CA ASN A 554 28.52 19.21 -23.83
C ASN A 554 28.09 19.06 -22.38
N MET A 555 29.06 18.95 -21.47
CA MET A 555 28.81 18.82 -20.03
C MET A 555 29.26 20.07 -19.28
N THR A 556 28.42 20.57 -18.39
CA THR A 556 28.72 21.68 -17.47
C THR A 556 28.44 21.24 -16.04
N LYS A 557 29.48 21.21 -15.19
CA LYS A 557 29.31 20.92 -13.76
C LYS A 557 28.52 22.06 -13.11
N MET A 558 27.44 21.73 -12.42
CA MET A 558 26.60 22.70 -11.71
C MET A 558 27.09 22.82 -10.26
N ASP A 559 27.16 21.69 -9.57
CA ASP A 559 27.67 21.55 -8.21
C ASP A 559 28.29 20.15 -8.00
N ASN A 560 28.42 19.69 -6.75
CA ASN A 560 29.03 18.40 -6.44
C ASN A 560 28.18 17.19 -6.84
N ASN A 561 26.87 17.37 -6.94
CA ASN A 561 25.86 16.33 -7.14
C ASN A 561 25.15 16.44 -8.49
N SER A 562 25.33 17.55 -9.20
CA SER A 562 24.57 17.83 -10.42
C SER A 562 25.44 18.22 -11.61
N ILE A 563 25.03 17.74 -12.79
CA ILE A 563 25.63 18.08 -14.08
C ILE A 563 24.54 18.50 -15.07
N SER A 564 24.80 19.59 -15.80
CA SER A 564 23.99 19.98 -16.95
C SER A 564 24.60 19.37 -18.21
N ILE A 565 23.77 18.68 -18.99
CA ILE A 565 24.12 18.20 -20.33
C ILE A 565 23.40 19.00 -21.40
N GLN A 566 24.06 19.24 -22.53
CA GLN A 566 23.46 19.83 -23.72
C GLN A 566 23.71 18.93 -24.93
N ALA A 567 22.65 18.57 -25.65
CA ALA A 567 22.72 17.74 -26.84
C ALA A 567 23.32 18.51 -28.04
N ILE A 568 24.40 17.99 -28.61
CA ILE A 568 25.12 18.63 -29.74
C ILE A 568 24.89 17.89 -31.05
N LYS A 569 24.78 16.56 -31.00
CA LYS A 569 24.65 15.70 -32.18
C LYS A 569 23.79 14.49 -31.89
N SER A 570 22.98 14.09 -32.87
CA SER A 570 22.15 12.89 -32.77
C SER A 570 23.00 11.63 -32.60
N GLY A 571 22.61 10.76 -31.67
CA GLY A 571 23.33 9.54 -31.35
C GLY A 571 22.81 8.89 -30.08
N VAL A 572 23.54 7.88 -29.60
CA VAL A 572 23.28 7.25 -28.30
C VAL A 572 24.63 7.13 -27.61
N THR A 573 24.70 7.48 -26.33
CA THR A 573 25.88 7.31 -25.49
C THR A 573 25.45 6.93 -24.08
N ASN A 574 26.37 6.31 -23.34
CA ASN A 574 26.22 6.11 -21.92
C ASN A 574 27.04 7.14 -21.15
N MET A 575 26.54 7.49 -19.98
CA MET A 575 27.27 8.28 -18.99
C MET A 575 27.45 7.45 -17.73
N LEU A 576 28.69 7.39 -17.26
CA LEU A 576 29.05 6.72 -16.03
C LEU A 576 29.23 7.76 -14.92
N VAL A 577 28.40 7.65 -13.89
CA VAL A 577 28.49 8.42 -12.65
C VAL A 577 29.30 7.61 -11.65
N LYS A 578 30.33 8.21 -11.06
CA LYS A 578 31.14 7.57 -10.02
C LYS A 578 31.19 8.46 -8.81
N HIS A 579 31.18 7.85 -7.64
CA HIS A 579 31.43 8.56 -6.39
C HIS A 579 32.92 8.53 -6.07
N SER A 580 33.54 9.70 -5.88
CA SER A 580 35.00 9.86 -5.90
C SER A 580 35.79 9.14 -4.79
N GLN A 581 35.12 8.63 -3.76
CA GLN A 581 35.76 7.91 -2.64
C GLN A 581 35.38 6.43 -2.57
N THR A 582 34.60 5.92 -3.53
CA THR A 582 34.13 4.52 -3.55
C THR A 582 34.26 3.93 -4.95
N GLU A 583 34.27 2.61 -5.06
CA GLU A 583 34.24 1.92 -6.37
C GLU A 583 32.83 1.85 -6.99
N ILE A 584 31.83 2.45 -6.35
CA ILE A 584 30.43 2.39 -6.79
C ILE A 584 30.22 3.32 -7.97
N THR A 585 29.52 2.80 -8.97
CA THR A 585 29.17 3.51 -10.18
C THR A 585 27.69 3.32 -10.51
N LYS A 586 27.15 4.25 -11.30
CA LYS A 586 25.82 4.14 -11.92
C LYS A 586 25.95 4.56 -13.38
N GLU A 587 25.46 3.71 -14.27
CA GLU A 587 25.35 4.02 -15.69
C GLU A 587 23.95 4.57 -15.98
N LEU A 588 23.88 5.58 -16.84
CA LEU A 588 22.64 6.05 -17.44
C LEU A 588 22.81 6.17 -18.96
N LYS A 589 21.70 6.01 -19.68
CA LYS A 589 21.68 5.99 -21.14
C LYS A 589 21.05 7.25 -21.70
N ILE A 590 21.74 7.88 -22.65
CA ILE A 590 21.30 9.12 -23.28
C ILE A 590 21.07 8.88 -24.77
N ARG A 591 19.86 9.19 -25.24
CA ARG A 591 19.47 9.16 -26.64
C ARG A 591 19.24 10.57 -27.14
N ILE A 592 19.90 10.94 -28.24
CA ILE A 592 19.75 12.25 -28.86
C ILE A 592 19.11 12.11 -30.23
N THR A 593 17.96 12.75 -30.41
CA THR A 593 17.24 12.83 -31.69
C THR A 593 17.49 14.16 -32.38
N LYS A 594 17.23 14.21 -33.70
CA LYS A 594 17.42 15.43 -34.51
C LYS A 594 16.33 16.45 -34.28
#